data_AF-A0A1F9UDZ5-F1
#
_entry.id   AF-A0A1F9UDZ5-F1
#
_cell.length_a   1.000
_cell.length_b   1.000
_cell.length_c   1.000
_cell.angle_alpha   90.00
_cell.angle_beta   90.00
_cell.angle_gamma   90.00
#
_symmetry.space_group_name_H-M   'P 1'
#
loop_
_entity.id
_entity.type
_entity.pdbx_description
1 polymer ?
#
loop_
_entity_poly.entity_id
_entity_poly.type
_entity_poly.pdbx_seq_one_letter_code
_entity_poly.pdbx_strand_id
1 'polypeptide(L)'
;MDQHLIVAILVVALALVFNFSNGFHDSANQVATVITSGALSPEAALTLAALSDFLGAYFLGTRVAETIGKGIVDPETMRSSQVGIFVIYSALMGAISWNVITWRLGFPSSSTHALIGGMIGAFVAGWGTSPVQWWNVLGIVLVMLVSPLVGFSVTYLFTKLTLFSSQNFGPWVNEGFKKLQVVSLVGQSLAHGANDAQKSMGVIVFGLLVLNFHDPRTGGFIPPWVALSCSLTIAAGVLLGGWKLIRRLG
;
A
#
# COMPACT_ATOMS: atom_id res chain seq x y z
N MET A 1 3.24 -31.56 -9.71
CA MET A 1 2.59 -30.39 -9.07
C MET A 1 1.55 -29.88 -10.04
N ASP A 2 0.30 -29.72 -9.62
CA ASP A 2 -0.79 -29.27 -10.49
C ASP A 2 -0.43 -27.87 -11.07
N GLN A 3 -0.61 -27.67 -12.38
CA GLN A 3 -0.16 -26.45 -13.08
C GLN A 3 -0.80 -25.19 -12.45
N HIS A 4 -2.05 -25.29 -11.99
CA HIS A 4 -2.74 -24.23 -11.28
C HIS A 4 -2.09 -23.87 -9.94
N LEU A 5 -1.58 -24.86 -9.20
CA LEU A 5 -0.90 -24.64 -7.93
C LEU A 5 0.43 -23.89 -8.12
N ILE A 6 1.20 -24.24 -9.16
CA ILE A 6 2.44 -23.52 -9.49
C ILE A 6 2.15 -22.04 -9.74
N VAL A 7 1.12 -21.78 -10.55
CA VAL A 7 0.67 -20.42 -10.86
C VAL A 7 0.23 -19.67 -9.61
N ALA A 8 -0.57 -20.29 -8.74
CA ALA A 8 -1.02 -19.67 -7.50
C ALA A 8 0.16 -19.23 -6.63
N ILE A 9 1.15 -20.11 -6.48
CA ILE A 9 2.38 -19.82 -5.72
C ILE A 9 3.13 -18.63 -6.33
N LEU A 10 3.24 -18.56 -7.66
CA LEU A 10 3.91 -17.46 -8.35
C LEU A 10 3.17 -16.12 -8.17
N VAL A 11 1.84 -16.12 -8.27
CA VAL A 11 1.02 -14.90 -8.04
C VAL A 11 1.20 -14.41 -6.61
N VAL A 12 1.14 -15.31 -5.63
CA VAL A 12 1.36 -14.97 -4.22
C VAL A 12 2.77 -14.42 -4.02
N ALA A 13 3.80 -15.09 -4.55
CA ALA A 13 5.18 -14.65 -4.42
C ALA A 13 5.38 -13.24 -5.03
N LEU A 14 4.86 -12.98 -6.23
CA LEU A 14 4.95 -11.66 -6.85
C LEU A 14 4.18 -10.58 -6.09
N ALA A 15 2.98 -10.89 -5.60
CA ALA A 15 2.19 -9.94 -4.82
C ALA A 15 2.88 -9.59 -3.50
N LEU A 16 3.58 -10.55 -2.88
CA LEU A 16 4.43 -10.31 -1.71
C LEU A 16 5.67 -9.49 -2.06
N VAL A 17 6.34 -9.75 -3.19
CA VAL A 17 7.45 -8.89 -3.68
C VAL A 17 6.98 -7.46 -3.92
N PHE A 18 5.82 -7.28 -4.54
CA PHE A 18 5.21 -5.96 -4.72
C PHE A 18 4.94 -5.31 -3.35
N ASN A 19 4.33 -6.03 -2.41
CA ASN A 19 4.03 -5.53 -1.08
C ASN A 19 5.29 -5.10 -0.31
N PHE A 20 6.34 -5.91 -0.40
CA PHE A 20 7.65 -5.60 0.17
C PHE A 20 8.22 -4.33 -0.45
N SER A 21 8.22 -4.26 -1.79
CA SER A 21 8.72 -3.09 -2.52
C SER A 21 7.98 -1.83 -2.11
N ASN A 22 6.67 -1.95 -1.84
CA ASN A 22 5.84 -0.84 -1.44
C ASN A 22 6.21 -0.33 -0.03
N GLY A 23 6.28 -1.23 0.96
CA GLY A 23 6.74 -0.86 2.30
C GLY A 23 8.14 -0.24 2.30
N PHE A 24 9.05 -0.81 1.51
CA PHE A 24 10.39 -0.29 1.32
C PHE A 24 10.38 1.13 0.72
N HIS A 25 9.60 1.35 -0.34
CA HIS A 25 9.51 2.62 -1.04
C HIS A 25 8.92 3.73 -0.17
N ASP A 26 7.83 3.43 0.53
CA ASP A 26 7.02 4.42 1.24
C ASP A 26 7.43 4.63 2.70
N SER A 27 8.34 3.79 3.23
CA SER A 27 9.01 4.03 4.52
C SER A 27 9.54 5.46 4.66
N ALA A 28 10.09 6.02 3.58
CA ALA A 28 10.64 7.37 3.57
C ALA A 28 9.59 8.44 3.87
N ASN A 29 8.37 8.27 3.38
CA ASN A 29 7.27 9.21 3.63
C ASN A 29 6.81 9.18 5.10
N GLN A 30 7.05 8.07 5.80
CA GLN A 30 6.65 7.90 7.20
C GLN A 30 7.71 8.45 8.16
N VAL A 31 8.98 8.08 7.96
CA VAL A 31 10.04 8.35 8.96
C VAL A 31 10.82 9.64 8.73
N ALA A 32 10.73 10.28 7.55
CA ALA A 32 11.56 11.45 7.24
C ALA A 32 11.39 12.60 8.25
N THR A 33 10.17 12.90 8.67
CA THR A 33 9.89 14.03 9.58
C THR A 33 10.46 13.81 10.98
N VAL A 34 10.31 12.61 11.55
CA VAL A 34 10.82 12.26 12.89
C VAL A 34 12.33 12.11 12.95
N ILE A 35 12.96 11.69 11.84
CA ILE A 35 14.42 11.55 11.75
C ILE A 35 15.05 12.95 11.60
N THR A 36 14.55 13.77 10.69
CA THR A 36 15.10 15.11 10.42
C THR A 36 14.91 16.07 11.58
N SER A 37 13.81 15.95 12.33
CA SER A 37 13.58 16.75 13.55
C SER A 37 14.42 16.30 14.74
N GLY A 38 15.12 15.16 14.64
CA GLY A 38 15.84 14.53 15.73
C GLY A 38 14.92 14.00 16.84
N ALA A 39 13.65 13.72 16.55
CA ALA A 39 12.72 13.12 17.52
C ALA A 39 13.05 11.64 17.81
N LEU A 40 13.52 10.90 16.79
CA LEU A 40 13.95 9.51 16.91
C LEU A 40 15.21 9.26 16.08
N SER A 41 16.02 8.26 16.49
CA SER A 41 17.07 7.74 15.62
C SER A 41 16.44 7.01 14.42
N PRO A 42 17.14 6.90 13.28
CA PRO A 42 16.65 6.19 12.10
C PRO A 42 16.18 4.77 12.40
N GLU A 43 16.93 4.02 13.21
CA GLU A 43 16.61 2.63 13.56
C GLU A 43 15.34 2.53 14.41
N ALA A 44 15.19 3.44 15.38
CA ALA A 44 14.00 3.51 16.22
C ALA A 44 12.76 3.91 15.41
N ALA A 45 12.90 4.89 14.50
CA ALA A 45 11.81 5.34 13.64
C ALA A 45 11.33 4.23 12.69
N LEU A 46 12.25 3.53 12.00
CA LEU A 46 11.92 2.42 11.10
C LEU A 46 11.30 1.24 11.85
N THR A 47 11.80 0.91 13.04
CA THR A 47 11.24 -0.17 13.86
C THR A 47 9.83 0.14 14.32
N LEU A 48 9.59 1.36 14.82
CA LEU A 48 8.27 1.79 15.27
C LEU A 48 7.26 1.88 14.11
N ALA A 49 7.70 2.39 12.96
CA ALA A 49 6.90 2.43 11.74
C ALA A 49 6.52 1.01 11.29
N ALA A 50 7.50 0.09 11.18
CA ALA A 50 7.26 -1.29 10.76
C ALA A 50 6.27 -2.04 11.68
N LEU A 51 6.41 -1.88 13.01
CA LEU A 51 5.47 -2.47 13.97
C LEU A 51 4.06 -1.89 13.81
N SER A 52 3.97 -0.57 13.63
CA SER A 52 2.70 0.11 13.43
C SER A 52 2.04 -0.27 12.10
N ASP A 53 2.81 -0.38 11.01
CA ASP A 53 2.37 -0.89 9.71
C ASP A 53 1.83 -2.32 9.83
N PHE A 54 2.55 -3.21 10.53
CA PHE A 54 2.09 -4.57 10.78
C PHE A 54 0.73 -4.58 11.50
N LEU A 55 0.61 -3.82 12.59
CA LEU A 55 -0.63 -3.74 13.37
C LEU A 55 -1.77 -3.15 12.54
N GLY A 56 -1.50 -2.11 11.75
CA GLY A 56 -2.47 -1.51 10.85
C GLY A 56 -2.94 -2.48 9.78
N ALA A 57 -1.99 -3.15 9.12
CA ALA A 57 -2.27 -4.13 8.08
C ALA A 57 -3.09 -5.32 8.60
N TYR A 58 -2.76 -5.84 9.78
CA TYR A 58 -3.37 -7.06 10.29
C TYR A 58 -4.71 -6.82 10.98
N PHE A 59 -4.85 -5.72 11.74
CA PHE A 59 -6.04 -5.47 12.56
C PHE A 59 -7.02 -4.44 11.97
N LEU A 60 -6.59 -3.56 11.06
CA LEU A 60 -7.42 -2.45 10.61
C LEU A 60 -7.98 -2.66 9.20
N GLY A 61 -9.26 -3.04 9.16
CA GLY A 61 -10.14 -3.00 7.97
C GLY A 61 -9.89 -4.12 6.95
N THR A 62 -10.74 -4.16 5.93
CA THR A 62 -10.65 -5.06 4.76
C THR A 62 -11.10 -4.41 3.45
N ARG A 63 -11.57 -3.15 3.51
CA ARG A 63 -12.30 -2.49 2.41
C ARG A 63 -11.44 -2.23 1.17
N VAL A 64 -10.15 -1.94 1.34
CA VAL A 64 -9.24 -1.72 0.21
C VAL A 64 -9.00 -3.04 -0.51
N ALA A 65 -8.82 -4.13 0.24
CA ALA A 65 -8.65 -5.45 -0.34
C ALA A 65 -9.87 -5.86 -1.15
N GLU A 66 -11.08 -5.58 -0.65
CA GLU A 66 -12.32 -5.78 -1.40
C GLU A 66 -12.38 -4.93 -2.66
N THR A 67 -11.98 -3.66 -2.58
CA THR A 67 -11.97 -2.76 -3.74
C THR A 67 -11.01 -3.25 -4.83
N ILE A 68 -9.82 -3.70 -4.45
CA ILE A 68 -8.83 -4.24 -5.40
C ILE A 68 -9.23 -5.63 -5.90
N GLY A 69 -9.77 -6.48 -5.03
CA GLY A 69 -10.06 -7.88 -5.32
C GLY A 69 -11.36 -8.15 -6.07
N LYS A 70 -12.27 -7.18 -6.17
CA LYS A 70 -13.51 -7.29 -6.99
C LYS A 70 -13.97 -5.99 -7.65
N GLY A 71 -13.38 -4.85 -7.29
CA GLY A 71 -13.87 -3.54 -7.70
C GLY A 71 -13.33 -3.05 -9.05
N ILE A 72 -12.19 -3.57 -9.52
CA ILE A 72 -11.61 -3.21 -10.83
C ILE A 72 -12.16 -4.13 -11.92
N VAL A 73 -12.16 -5.44 -11.65
CA VAL A 73 -12.70 -6.50 -12.51
C VAL A 73 -13.38 -7.51 -11.62
N ASP A 74 -14.49 -8.08 -12.09
CA ASP A 74 -15.15 -9.19 -11.40
C ASP A 74 -14.37 -10.50 -11.62
N PRO A 75 -13.77 -11.11 -10.58
CA PRO A 75 -12.99 -12.35 -10.73
C PRO A 75 -13.81 -13.52 -11.30
N GLU A 76 -15.13 -13.54 -11.12
CA GLU A 76 -15.99 -14.60 -11.66
C GLU A 76 -16.00 -14.61 -13.20
N THR A 77 -15.86 -13.44 -13.83
CA THR A 77 -15.80 -13.34 -15.30
C THR A 77 -14.55 -14.00 -15.89
N MET A 78 -13.56 -14.30 -15.05
CA MET A 78 -12.25 -14.82 -15.45
C MET A 78 -11.94 -16.17 -14.81
N ARG A 79 -12.90 -16.73 -14.07
CA ARG A 79 -12.77 -18.00 -13.38
C ARG A 79 -12.34 -19.10 -14.37
N SER A 80 -11.25 -19.78 -14.03
CA SER A 80 -10.66 -20.86 -14.84
C SER A 80 -10.17 -20.48 -16.25
N SER A 81 -10.04 -19.18 -16.57
CA SER A 81 -9.41 -18.74 -17.82
C SER A 81 -7.89 -18.68 -17.67
N GLN A 82 -7.15 -19.32 -18.59
CA GLN A 82 -5.69 -19.20 -18.67
C GLN A 82 -5.24 -17.74 -18.87
N VAL A 83 -6.03 -16.93 -19.57
CA VAL A 83 -5.69 -15.53 -19.83
C VAL A 83 -5.72 -14.70 -18.53
N GLY A 84 -6.51 -15.11 -17.53
CA GLY A 84 -6.74 -14.33 -16.29
C GLY A 84 -5.51 -14.33 -15.40
N ILE A 85 -4.87 -15.50 -15.38
CA ILE A 85 -3.58 -15.73 -14.74
C ILE A 85 -2.51 -14.82 -15.32
N PHE A 86 -2.37 -14.80 -16.65
CA PHE A 86 -1.34 -14.00 -17.31
C PHE A 86 -1.57 -12.51 -17.08
N VAL A 87 -2.81 -12.07 -17.04
CA VAL A 87 -3.15 -10.66 -16.80
C VAL A 87 -2.76 -10.21 -15.39
N ILE A 88 -3.02 -11.01 -14.35
CA ILE A 88 -2.58 -10.67 -12.98
C ILE A 88 -1.05 -10.62 -12.90
N TYR A 89 -0.38 -11.58 -13.54
CA TYR A 89 1.07 -11.64 -13.60
C TYR A 89 1.64 -10.40 -14.29
N SER A 90 1.12 -10.03 -15.45
CA SER A 90 1.50 -8.83 -16.20
C SER A 90 1.25 -7.55 -15.40
N ALA A 91 0.12 -7.47 -14.70
CA ALA A 91 -0.22 -6.33 -13.85
C ALA A 91 0.81 -6.14 -12.71
N LEU A 92 1.12 -7.22 -11.97
CA LEU A 92 2.09 -7.20 -10.89
C LEU A 92 3.50 -6.89 -11.41
N MET A 93 3.91 -7.51 -12.51
CA MET A 93 5.21 -7.24 -13.13
C MET A 93 5.34 -5.78 -13.58
N GLY A 94 4.30 -5.21 -14.17
CA GLY A 94 4.25 -3.79 -14.54
C GLY A 94 4.40 -2.88 -13.32
N ALA A 95 3.62 -3.14 -12.26
CA ALA A 95 3.65 -2.36 -11.04
C ALA A 95 5.00 -2.44 -10.31
N ILE A 96 5.57 -3.65 -10.17
CA ILE A 96 6.90 -3.86 -9.58
C ILE A 96 7.98 -3.18 -10.40
N SER A 97 7.96 -3.35 -11.72
CA SER A 97 8.95 -2.74 -12.62
C SER A 97 8.92 -1.21 -12.47
N TRP A 98 7.73 -0.62 -12.41
CA TRP A 98 7.58 0.82 -12.19
C TRP A 98 8.17 1.26 -10.85
N ASN A 99 7.82 0.58 -9.75
CA ASN A 99 8.36 0.87 -8.42
C ASN A 99 9.90 0.78 -8.37
N VAL A 100 10.49 -0.21 -9.05
CA VAL A 100 11.95 -0.35 -9.13
C VAL A 100 12.58 0.78 -9.95
N ILE A 101 11.97 1.16 -11.07
CA ILE A 101 12.46 2.26 -11.92
C ILE A 101 12.42 3.59 -11.15
N THR A 102 11.29 3.93 -10.53
CA THR A 102 11.13 5.19 -9.79
C THR A 102 12.07 5.24 -8.58
N TRP A 103 12.21 4.13 -7.86
CA TRP A 103 13.20 4.01 -6.78
C TRP A 103 14.64 4.25 -7.27
N ARG A 104 15.03 3.62 -8.39
CA ARG A 104 16.39 3.80 -8.95
C ARG A 104 16.64 5.26 -9.33
N LEU A 105 15.63 5.93 -9.88
CA LEU A 105 15.67 7.36 -10.21
C LEU A 105 15.52 8.27 -8.97
N GLY A 106 15.12 7.71 -7.83
CA GLY A 106 14.89 8.40 -6.56
C GLY A 106 13.63 9.28 -6.56
N PHE A 107 12.65 8.97 -7.40
CA PHE A 107 11.39 9.70 -7.46
C PHE A 107 10.38 9.09 -6.50
N PRO A 108 9.73 9.89 -5.61
CA PRO A 108 8.58 9.40 -4.86
C PRO A 108 7.44 9.11 -5.85
N SER A 109 6.93 7.88 -5.85
CA SER A 109 5.88 7.42 -6.74
C SER A 109 4.82 6.67 -5.98
N SER A 110 3.56 6.81 -6.39
CA SER A 110 2.44 6.09 -5.79
C SER A 110 2.36 4.65 -6.31
N SER A 111 2.61 3.67 -5.44
CA SER A 111 2.42 2.25 -5.76
C SER A 111 0.97 1.91 -6.08
N THR A 112 -0.01 2.67 -5.56
CA THR A 112 -1.43 2.49 -5.90
C THR A 112 -1.70 2.80 -7.37
N HIS A 113 -1.13 3.89 -7.89
CA HIS A 113 -1.26 4.24 -9.31
C HIS A 113 -0.56 3.20 -10.19
N ALA A 114 0.61 2.72 -9.76
CA ALA A 114 1.34 1.67 -10.47
C ALA A 114 0.53 0.37 -10.55
N LEU A 115 -0.07 -0.07 -9.44
CA LEU A 115 -0.86 -1.29 -9.38
C LEU A 115 -2.15 -1.19 -10.19
N ILE A 116 -2.95 -0.13 -9.97
CA ILE A 116 -4.23 0.04 -10.66
C ILE A 116 -4.01 0.25 -12.16
N GLY A 117 -3.04 1.08 -12.54
CA GLY A 117 -2.66 1.27 -13.93
C GLY A 117 -2.16 -0.02 -14.58
N GLY A 118 -1.31 -0.78 -13.87
CA GLY A 118 -0.85 -2.10 -14.31
C GLY A 118 -1.99 -3.10 -14.51
N MET A 119 -2.95 -3.14 -13.58
CA MET A 119 -4.14 -3.98 -13.69
C MET A 119 -5.00 -3.58 -14.89
N ILE A 120 -5.41 -2.30 -14.99
CA ILE A 120 -6.23 -1.82 -16.10
C ILE A 120 -5.54 -2.09 -17.44
N GLY A 121 -4.25 -1.77 -17.56
CA GLY A 121 -3.49 -1.99 -18.79
C GLY A 121 -3.45 -3.46 -19.18
N ALA A 122 -3.19 -4.35 -18.22
CA ALA A 122 -3.14 -5.78 -18.49
C ALA A 122 -4.53 -6.36 -18.85
N PHE A 123 -5.60 -5.92 -18.19
CA PHE A 123 -6.97 -6.35 -18.54
C PHE A 123 -7.41 -5.85 -19.91
N VAL A 124 -7.13 -4.58 -20.23
CA VAL A 124 -7.46 -4.02 -21.55
C VAL A 124 -6.68 -4.74 -22.66
N ALA A 125 -5.41 -5.09 -22.42
CA ALA A 125 -4.62 -5.85 -23.39
C ALA A 125 -5.11 -7.30 -23.55
N GLY A 126 -5.55 -7.95 -22.47
CA GLY A 126 -5.98 -9.35 -22.50
C GLY A 126 -7.43 -9.57 -22.97
N TRP A 127 -8.34 -8.64 -22.67
CA TRP A 127 -9.79 -8.81 -22.87
C TRP A 127 -10.52 -7.58 -23.40
N GLY A 128 -9.80 -6.50 -23.71
CA GLY A 128 -10.41 -5.23 -24.07
C GLY A 128 -11.03 -4.53 -22.85
N THR A 129 -11.81 -3.48 -23.12
CA THR A 129 -12.31 -2.56 -22.09
C THR A 129 -13.56 -3.06 -21.36
N SER A 130 -14.22 -4.11 -21.86
CA SER A 130 -15.53 -4.54 -21.36
C SER A 130 -15.53 -5.11 -19.93
N PRO A 131 -14.54 -5.89 -19.47
CA PRO A 131 -14.57 -6.45 -18.11
C PRO A 131 -14.21 -5.44 -17.01
N VAL A 132 -13.68 -4.27 -17.39
CA VAL A 132 -13.24 -3.24 -16.45
C VAL A 132 -14.46 -2.48 -15.93
N GLN A 133 -14.60 -2.43 -14.61
CA GLN A 133 -15.66 -1.68 -13.94
C GLN A 133 -15.32 -0.18 -13.90
N TRP A 134 -15.49 0.50 -15.04
CA TRP A 134 -15.08 1.90 -15.23
C TRP A 134 -15.64 2.87 -14.20
N TRP A 135 -16.86 2.63 -13.70
CA TRP A 135 -17.46 3.48 -12.67
C TRP A 135 -16.70 3.41 -11.34
N ASN A 136 -16.30 2.20 -10.94
CA ASN A 136 -15.49 2.02 -9.72
C ASN A 136 -14.09 2.59 -9.92
N VAL A 137 -13.47 2.35 -11.08
CA VAL A 137 -12.16 2.92 -11.43
C VAL A 137 -12.21 4.44 -11.36
N LEU A 138 -13.24 5.07 -11.92
CA LEU A 138 -13.43 6.52 -11.84
C LEU A 138 -13.54 6.99 -10.39
N GLY A 139 -14.29 6.27 -9.55
CA GLY A 139 -14.36 6.55 -8.11
C GLY A 139 -12.99 6.51 -7.43
N ILE A 140 -12.17 5.50 -7.73
CA ILE A 140 -10.81 5.39 -7.17
C ILE A 140 -9.94 6.55 -7.64
N VAL A 141 -9.94 6.88 -8.93
CA VAL A 141 -9.17 8.00 -9.50
C VAL A 141 -9.61 9.33 -8.89
N LEU A 142 -10.92 9.54 -8.69
CA LEU A 142 -11.43 10.75 -8.05
C LEU A 142 -10.95 10.88 -6.61
N VAL A 143 -10.99 9.80 -5.82
CA VAL A 143 -10.46 9.81 -4.44
C VAL A 143 -8.96 10.09 -4.44
N MET A 144 -8.21 9.55 -5.40
CA MET A 144 -6.78 9.83 -5.55
C MET A 144 -6.49 11.29 -5.88
N LEU A 145 -7.33 11.94 -6.67
CA LEU A 145 -7.18 13.36 -7.01
C LEU A 145 -7.60 14.28 -5.86
N VAL A 146 -8.65 13.92 -5.14
CA VAL A 146 -9.23 14.75 -4.06
C VAL A 146 -8.45 14.61 -2.75
N SER A 147 -7.90 13.43 -2.46
CA SER A 147 -7.22 13.18 -1.17
C SER A 147 -6.01 14.09 -0.88
N PRO A 148 -5.14 14.47 -1.85
CA PRO A 148 -4.09 15.45 -1.59
C PRO A 148 -4.64 16.84 -1.28
N LEU A 149 -5.75 17.26 -1.91
CA LEU A 149 -6.38 18.56 -1.65
C LEU A 149 -6.96 18.63 -0.24
N VAL A 150 -7.63 17.56 0.18
CA VAL A 150 -8.16 17.42 1.54
C VAL A 150 -7.00 17.37 2.54
N GLY A 151 -5.98 16.56 2.27
CA GLY A 151 -4.78 16.46 3.10
C GLY A 151 -4.11 17.82 3.29
N PHE A 152 -3.86 18.55 2.21
CA PHE A 152 -3.28 19.89 2.26
C PHE A 152 -4.15 20.87 3.06
N SER A 153 -5.46 20.85 2.86
CA SER A 153 -6.39 21.74 3.57
C SER A 153 -6.38 21.47 5.07
N VAL A 154 -6.43 20.18 5.47
CA VAL A 154 -6.36 19.77 6.88
C VAL A 154 -5.02 20.13 7.48
N THR A 155 -3.91 19.82 6.81
CA THR A 155 -2.55 20.18 7.26
C THR A 155 -2.42 21.68 7.45
N TYR A 156 -2.88 22.50 6.50
CA TYR A 156 -2.83 23.96 6.59
C TYR A 156 -3.54 24.49 7.84
N LEU A 157 -4.77 24.01 8.09
CA LEU A 157 -5.55 24.39 9.27
C LEU A 157 -4.86 23.93 10.57
N PHE A 158 -4.36 22.69 10.60
CA PHE A 158 -3.66 22.15 11.77
C PHE A 158 -2.37 22.91 12.06
N THR A 159 -1.60 23.28 11.04
CA THR A 159 -0.39 24.10 11.19
C THR A 159 -0.73 25.49 11.72
N LYS A 160 -1.78 26.14 11.19
CA LYS A 160 -2.27 27.43 11.71
C LYS A 160 -2.64 27.36 13.19
N LEU A 161 -3.44 26.36 13.57
CA LEU A 161 -3.86 26.15 14.96
C LEU A 161 -2.67 25.85 15.87
N THR A 162 -1.73 25.04 15.41
CA THR A 162 -0.52 24.68 16.14
C THR A 162 0.34 25.90 16.40
N LEU A 163 0.60 26.72 15.37
CA LEU A 163 1.37 27.95 15.49
C LEU A 163 0.68 28.98 16.38
N PHE A 164 -0.63 29.18 16.21
CA PHE A 164 -1.40 30.10 17.06
C PHE A 164 -1.34 29.68 18.54
N SER A 165 -1.49 28.39 18.82
CA SER A 165 -1.45 27.86 20.18
C SER A 165 -0.05 27.91 20.79
N SER A 166 1.01 27.83 19.99
CA SER A 166 2.39 27.81 20.49
C SER A 166 3.08 29.19 20.55
N GLN A 167 2.46 30.25 20.01
CA GLN A 167 3.04 31.59 19.87
C GLN A 167 3.59 32.20 21.16
N ASN A 168 2.97 31.92 22.31
CA ASN A 168 3.37 32.51 23.60
C ASN A 168 4.33 31.63 24.41
N PHE A 169 4.77 30.50 23.86
CA PHE A 169 5.60 29.55 24.57
C PHE A 169 7.09 29.67 24.20
N GLY A 170 7.96 29.34 25.16
CA GLY A 170 9.41 29.32 24.94
C GLY A 170 9.90 28.07 24.18
N PRO A 171 11.22 27.99 23.87
CA PRO A 171 11.81 26.91 23.08
C PRO A 171 11.58 25.49 23.62
N TRP A 172 11.27 25.35 24.91
CA TRP A 172 11.00 24.05 25.56
C TRP A 172 9.80 23.30 24.94
N VAL A 173 8.86 24.00 24.31
CA VAL A 173 7.70 23.36 23.67
C VAL A 173 8.10 22.48 22.48
N ASN A 174 9.27 22.71 21.88
CA ASN A 174 9.81 21.84 20.83
C ASN A 174 9.98 20.39 21.31
N GLU A 175 10.32 20.18 22.58
CA GLU A 175 10.42 18.82 23.15
C GLU A 175 9.04 18.15 23.27
N GLY A 176 7.99 18.93 23.52
CA GLY A 176 6.61 18.46 23.44
C GLY A 176 6.22 18.07 22.01
N PHE A 177 6.56 18.89 21.02
CA PHE A 177 6.29 18.60 19.61
C PHE A 177 7.04 17.36 19.11
N LYS A 178 8.29 17.15 19.52
CA LYS A 178 9.02 15.92 19.20
C LYS A 178 8.28 14.67 19.68
N LYS A 179 7.72 14.69 20.90
CA LYS A 179 6.89 13.59 21.42
C LYS A 179 5.61 13.40 20.62
N LEU A 180 4.94 14.48 20.24
CA LEU A 180 3.74 14.41 19.39
C LEU A 180 4.03 13.88 17.98
N GLN A 181 5.22 14.17 17.42
CA GLN A 181 5.64 13.61 16.14
C GLN A 181 5.80 12.09 16.20
N VAL A 182 6.24 11.52 17.33
CA VAL A 182 6.26 10.06 17.52
C VAL A 182 4.84 9.48 17.47
N VAL A 183 3.87 10.14 18.09
CA VAL A 183 2.46 9.72 18.01
C VAL A 183 1.93 9.84 16.57
N SER A 184 2.28 10.91 15.87
CA SER A 184 1.93 11.11 14.47
C SER A 184 2.53 10.03 13.57
N LEU A 185 3.78 9.62 13.81
CA LEU A 185 4.42 8.52 13.10
C LEU A 185 3.60 7.23 13.26
N VAL A 186 3.25 6.87 14.49
CA VAL A 186 2.45 5.67 14.76
C VAL A 186 1.11 5.73 14.03
N GLY A 187 0.40 6.85 14.13
CA GLY A 187 -0.90 7.04 13.44
C GLY A 187 -0.79 6.95 11.92
N GLN A 188 0.22 7.60 11.33
CA GLN A 188 0.47 7.56 9.89
C GLN A 188 0.86 6.15 9.42
N SER A 189 1.73 5.45 10.16
CA SER A 189 2.19 4.10 9.84
C SER A 189 1.06 3.07 9.97
N LEU A 190 0.20 3.19 11.00
CA LEU A 190 -1.02 2.38 11.13
C LEU A 190 -1.96 2.58 9.94
N ALA A 191 -2.21 3.84 9.55
CA ALA A 191 -3.08 4.16 8.43
C ALA A 191 -2.49 3.68 7.09
N HIS A 192 -1.17 3.78 6.92
CA HIS A 192 -0.45 3.26 5.77
C HIS A 192 -0.59 1.74 5.69
N GLY A 193 -0.27 0.99 6.74
CA GLY A 193 -0.38 -0.47 6.75
C GLY A 193 -1.80 -0.95 6.46
N ALA A 194 -2.80 -0.29 7.06
CA ALA A 194 -4.22 -0.57 6.84
C ALA A 194 -4.68 -0.34 5.39
N ASN A 195 -4.03 0.54 4.64
CA ASN A 195 -4.37 0.83 3.25
C ASN A 195 -3.55 -0.02 2.27
N ASP A 196 -2.23 -0.04 2.47
CA ASP A 196 -1.28 -0.48 1.46
C ASP A 196 -1.10 -1.99 1.44
N ALA A 197 -1.07 -2.64 2.61
CA ALA A 197 -0.99 -4.09 2.68
C ALA A 197 -2.22 -4.76 2.05
N GLN A 198 -3.38 -4.12 2.21
CA GLN A 198 -4.64 -4.61 1.68
C GLN A 198 -4.68 -4.66 0.15
N LYS A 199 -3.88 -3.84 -0.55
CA LYS A 199 -3.79 -3.89 -2.01
C LYS A 199 -3.25 -5.25 -2.45
N SER A 200 -2.15 -5.70 -1.83
CA SER A 200 -1.59 -7.02 -2.09
C SER A 200 -2.50 -8.15 -1.63
N MET A 201 -3.19 -8.00 -0.49
CA MET A 201 -4.21 -8.96 -0.07
C MET A 201 -5.31 -9.11 -1.13
N GLY A 202 -5.81 -8.00 -1.67
CA GLY A 202 -6.83 -7.98 -2.72
C GLY A 202 -6.38 -8.66 -4.01
N VAL A 203 -5.13 -8.42 -4.46
CA VAL A 203 -4.58 -9.08 -5.66
C VAL A 203 -4.39 -10.58 -5.44
N ILE A 204 -3.91 -10.99 -4.27
CA ILE A 204 -3.77 -12.41 -3.93
C ILE A 204 -5.14 -13.08 -3.92
N VAL A 205 -6.12 -12.48 -3.24
CA VAL A 205 -7.49 -13.00 -3.20
C VAL A 205 -8.06 -13.10 -4.61
N PHE A 206 -7.92 -12.06 -5.45
CA PHE A 206 -8.35 -12.10 -6.85
C PHE A 206 -7.74 -13.29 -7.60
N GLY A 207 -6.43 -13.52 -7.48
CA GLY A 207 -5.76 -14.67 -8.10
C GLY A 207 -6.25 -16.02 -7.59
N LEU A 208 -6.46 -16.16 -6.28
CA LEU A 208 -7.00 -17.38 -5.69
C LEU A 208 -8.43 -17.67 -6.14
N LEU A 209 -9.26 -16.64 -6.32
CA LEU A 209 -10.63 -16.76 -6.83
C LEU A 209 -10.64 -17.23 -8.29
N VAL A 210 -9.83 -16.58 -9.15
CA VAL A 210 -9.70 -16.95 -10.56
C VAL A 210 -9.22 -18.40 -10.73
N LEU A 211 -8.34 -18.86 -9.84
CA LEU A 211 -7.80 -20.22 -9.83
C LEU A 211 -8.65 -21.24 -9.07
N ASN A 212 -9.79 -20.83 -8.50
CA ASN A 212 -10.69 -21.68 -7.71
C ASN A 212 -10.03 -22.33 -6.48
N PHE A 213 -9.04 -21.65 -5.88
CA PHE A 213 -8.39 -22.04 -4.62
C PHE A 213 -9.00 -21.38 -3.38
N HIS A 214 -9.91 -20.41 -3.56
CA HIS A 214 -10.62 -19.73 -2.48
C HIS A 214 -12.08 -19.52 -2.83
N ASP A 215 -12.96 -19.58 -1.83
CA ASP A 215 -14.37 -19.20 -1.94
C ASP A 215 -14.70 -18.23 -0.78
N PRO A 216 -15.05 -16.96 -1.05
CA PRO A 216 -15.35 -15.98 -0.01
C PRO A 216 -16.55 -16.36 0.85
N ARG A 217 -17.45 -17.22 0.35
CA ARG A 217 -18.68 -17.63 1.03
C ARG A 217 -18.44 -18.56 2.22
N THR A 218 -17.30 -19.26 2.23
CA THR A 218 -17.01 -20.30 3.24
C THR A 218 -15.96 -19.88 4.26
N GLY A 219 -15.05 -18.95 3.91
CA GLY A 219 -13.88 -18.61 4.73
C GLY A 219 -13.61 -17.12 4.95
N GLY A 220 -14.57 -16.24 4.61
CA GLY A 220 -14.37 -14.79 4.61
C GLY A 220 -13.59 -14.29 3.39
N PHE A 221 -13.61 -12.98 3.15
CA PHE A 221 -13.02 -12.42 1.92
C PHE A 221 -11.49 -12.58 1.88
N ILE A 222 -10.80 -12.34 2.99
CA ILE A 222 -9.33 -12.45 3.09
C ILE A 222 -8.96 -13.64 3.98
N PRO A 223 -8.26 -14.66 3.46
CA PRO A 223 -7.74 -15.73 4.29
C PRO A 223 -6.74 -15.21 5.35
N PRO A 224 -6.76 -15.72 6.59
CA PRO A 224 -5.86 -15.25 7.65
C PRO A 224 -4.37 -15.33 7.30
N TRP A 225 -3.97 -16.35 6.55
CA TRP A 225 -2.58 -16.51 6.11
C TRP A 225 -2.17 -15.43 5.08
N VAL A 226 -3.10 -14.97 4.23
CA VAL A 226 -2.87 -13.85 3.29
C VAL A 226 -2.70 -12.56 4.08
N ALA A 227 -3.58 -12.32 5.06
CA ALA A 227 -3.49 -11.16 5.93
C ALA A 227 -2.16 -11.13 6.69
N LEU A 228 -1.76 -12.25 7.32
CA LEU A 228 -0.51 -12.35 8.06
C LEU A 228 0.71 -12.18 7.15
N SER A 229 0.77 -12.88 6.02
CA SER A 229 1.91 -12.79 5.09
C SER A 229 2.09 -11.39 4.51
N CYS A 230 1.00 -10.73 4.11
CA CYS A 230 1.05 -9.35 3.65
C CYS A 230 1.47 -8.39 4.77
N SER A 231 0.94 -8.56 5.98
CA SER A 231 1.30 -7.69 7.11
C SER A 231 2.78 -7.81 7.49
N LEU A 232 3.32 -9.03 7.51
CA LEU A 232 4.75 -9.25 7.77
C LEU A 232 5.62 -8.67 6.66
N THR A 233 5.18 -8.82 5.41
CA THR A 233 5.99 -8.45 4.24
C THR A 233 6.06 -6.94 4.06
N ILE A 234 4.97 -6.20 4.27
CA ILE A 234 4.99 -4.74 4.24
C ILE A 234 5.88 -4.19 5.37
N ALA A 235 5.74 -4.74 6.58
CA ALA A 235 6.54 -4.34 7.74
C ALA A 235 8.03 -4.63 7.54
N ALA A 236 8.37 -5.78 6.93
CA ALA A 236 9.75 -6.10 6.57
C ALA A 236 10.33 -5.10 5.53
N GLY A 237 9.52 -4.70 4.55
CA GLY A 237 9.90 -3.66 3.59
C GLY A 237 10.19 -2.34 4.30
N VAL A 238 9.29 -1.91 5.20
CA VAL A 238 9.44 -0.67 5.98
C VAL A 238 10.69 -0.73 6.86
N LEU A 239 10.94 -1.85 7.54
CA LEU A 239 12.08 -2.02 8.44
C LEU A 239 13.43 -1.90 7.71
N LEU A 240 13.52 -2.43 6.48
CA LEU A 240 14.73 -2.33 5.66
C LEU A 240 14.92 -0.94 5.05
N GLY A 241 13.80 -0.25 4.81
CA GLY A 241 13.74 1.18 4.51
C GLY A 241 14.25 1.58 3.12
N GLY A 242 13.80 2.71 2.61
CA GLY A 242 14.22 3.27 1.32
C GLY A 242 15.28 4.35 1.46
N TRP A 243 16.48 4.03 1.97
CA TRP A 243 17.51 5.03 2.34
C TRP A 243 17.80 6.11 1.30
N LYS A 244 17.76 5.75 0.01
CA LYS A 244 17.94 6.71 -1.09
C LYS A 244 16.82 7.75 -1.16
N LEU A 245 15.58 7.36 -0.88
CA LEU A 245 14.44 8.28 -0.75
C LEU A 245 14.47 9.03 0.57
N ILE A 246 14.82 8.36 1.68
CA ILE A 246 14.92 9.01 3.00
C ILE A 246 15.87 10.22 2.92
N ARG A 247 17.05 10.05 2.31
CA ARG A 247 18.03 11.14 2.12
C ARG A 247 17.64 12.20 1.10
N ARG A 248 16.59 11.98 0.30
CA ARG A 248 16.07 12.97 -0.66
C ARG A 248 14.92 13.79 -0.07
N LEU A 249 14.11 13.17 0.78
CA LEU A 249 12.94 13.80 1.39
C LEU A 249 13.27 14.50 2.71
N GLY A 250 14.30 14.04 3.41
CA GLY A 250 14.88 14.68 4.59
C GLY A 250 16.30 15.13 4.35
#